data_AF-A0A497AD86-F1
#
_entry.id   AF-A0A497AD86-F1
#
_cell.length_a   1.000
_cell.length_b   1.000
_cell.length_c   1.000
_cell.angle_alpha   90.00
_cell.angle_beta   90.00
_cell.angle_gamma   90.00
#
_symmetry.space_group_name_H-M   'P 1'
#
loop_
_entity.id
_entity.type
_entity.pdbx_description
1 polymer ?
#
loop_
_entity_poly.entity_id
_entity_poly.type
_entity_poly.pdbx_seq_one_letter_code
_entity_poly.pdbx_strand_id
1 'polypeptide(L)' 'MVDVHRLITHRFPLEQAAEVFEPVASLRDGVVKAMIEV' A
#
# COMPACT_ATOMS: atom_id res chain seq x y z
N MET A 1 22.17 -8.45 3.24
CA MET A 1 20.98 -8.18 4.09
C MET A 1 19.98 -7.44 3.25
N VAL A 2 18.71 -7.90 3.20
CA VAL A 2 17.67 -7.27 2.37
C VAL A 2 16.87 -6.32 3.26
N ASP A 3 16.68 -5.08 2.80
CA ASP A 3 15.86 -4.06 3.45
C ASP A 3 14.39 -4.22 3.02
N VAL A 4 13.57 -4.78 3.90
CA VAL A 4 12.15 -5.06 3.63
C VAL A 4 11.27 -3.82 3.66
N HIS A 5 11.74 -2.69 4.22
CA HIS A 5 10.94 -1.46 4.26
C HIS A 5 10.74 -0.87 2.86
N ARG A 6 11.65 -1.16 1.94
CA ARG A 6 11.55 -0.74 0.53
C ARG A 6 10.45 -1.44 -0.26
N LEU A 7 9.82 -2.48 0.31
CA LEU A 7 8.69 -3.16 -0.32
C LEU A 7 7.39 -2.36 -0.19
N ILE A 8 7.30 -1.42 0.75
CA ILE A 8 6.13 -0.56 0.93
C ILE A 8 6.17 0.54 -0.13
N THR A 9 5.32 0.42 -1.14
CA THR A 9 5.23 1.39 -2.24
C THR A 9 4.17 2.45 -2.00
N HIS A 10 3.14 2.14 -1.20
CA HIS A 10 2.06 3.07 -0.89
C HIS A 10 1.72 3.06 0.59
N ARG A 11 1.28 4.22 1.09
CA ARG A 11 0.81 4.43 2.46
C ARG A 11 -0.50 5.18 2.41
N PHE A 12 -1.46 4.72 3.20
CA PHE A 12 -2.76 5.34 3.32
C PHE A 12 -3.16 5.47 4.78
N PRO A 13 -3.88 6.52 5.15
CA PRO A 13 -4.45 6.64 6.49
C PRO A 13 -5.60 5.64 6.67
N LEU A 14 -5.88 5.24 7.91
CA LEU A 14 -6.90 4.25 8.25
C LEU A 14 -8.28 4.57 7.68
N GLU A 15 -8.66 5.84 7.63
CA GLU A 15 -9.96 6.31 7.14
C GLU A 15 -10.17 5.97 5.66
N GLN A 16 -9.09 5.81 4.90
CA GLN A 16 -9.11 5.50 3.47
C GLN A 16 -9.00 4.01 3.16
N ALA A 17 -8.82 3.15 4.17
CA ALA A 17 -8.53 1.72 3.95
C ALA A 17 -9.57 1.01 3.06
N ALA A 18 -10.85 1.35 3.20
CA ALA A 18 -11.92 0.78 2.39
C ALA A 18 -11.90 1.30 0.94
N GLU A 19 -11.66 2.60 0.75
CA GLU A 19 -11.64 3.24 -0.57
C GLU A 19 -10.45 2.74 -1.42
N VAL A 20 -9.30 2.52 -0.79
CA VAL A 20 -8.06 2.18 -1.48
C VAL A 20 -7.88 0.68 -1.72
N PHE A 21 -8.75 -0.17 -1.17
CA PHE A 21 -8.61 -1.63 -1.27
C PHE A 21 -8.66 -2.13 -2.72
N GLU A 22 -9.72 -1.80 -3.45
CA GLU A 22 -9.91 -2.23 -4.84
C GLU A 22 -8.86 -1.62 -5.80
N PRO A 23 -8.53 -0.31 -5.71
CA PRO A 23 -7.43 0.28 -6.47
C PRO A 23 -6.09 -0.43 -6.24
N VAL A 24 -5.72 -0.71 -4.98
CA VAL A 24 -4.48 -1.43 -4.64
C VAL A 24 -4.51 -2.87 -5.18
N ALA A 25 -5.65 -3.55 -5.09
CA ALA A 25 -5.83 -4.90 -5.61
C ALA A 25 -5.63 -4.99 -7.13
N SER A 26 -5.85 -3.89 -7.85
CA SER A 26 -5.63 -3.83 -9.30
C SER A 26 -4.15 -3.87 -9.70
N LEU A 27 -3.22 -3.72 -8.74
CA LEU A 27 -1.75 -3.63 -8.95
C LEU A 27 -1.32 -2.54 -9.94
N ARG A 28 -2.20 -1.58 -10.23
CA ARG A 28 -1.89 -0.42 -11.05
C ARG A 28 -0.95 0.52 -10.29
N ASP A 29 -0.33 1.45 -11.02
CA ASP A 29 0.56 2.47 -10.44
C ASP A 29 1.78 1.95 -9.66
N GLY A 30 2.24 0.74 -10.01
CA GLY A 30 3.45 0.16 -9.39
C GLY A 30 3.26 -0.30 -7.95
N VAL A 31 2.02 -0.62 -7.56
CA VAL A 31 1.71 -1.19 -6.24
C VAL A 31 2.42 -2.54 -6.06
N VAL A 32 3.26 -2.64 -5.03
CA VAL A 32 3.85 -3.90 -4.56
C VAL A 32 3.30 -4.25 -3.18
N LYS A 33 3.26 -3.27 -2.27
CA LYS A 33 2.66 -3.41 -0.95
C LYS A 33 2.15 -2.06 -0.46
N ALA A 34 0.87 -2.01 -0.12
CA ALA A 34 0.26 -0.88 0.55
C ALA A 34 0.29 -1.09 2.07
N MET A 35 0.59 -0.04 2.83
CA MET A 35 0.46 -0.01 4.29
C MET A 35 -0.69 0.90 4.68
N ILE A 36 -1.49 0.47 5.66
CA ILE A 36 -2.39 1.35 6.39
C ILE A 36 -1.66 1.85 7.63
N GLU A 37 -1.65 3.16 7.85
CA GLU A 37 -1.03 3.81 9.00
C GLU A 37 -2.12 4.46 9.89
N VAL A 38 -1.86 4.50 11.20
CA VAL A 38 -2.73 5.04 12.25
C VAL A 38 -2.14 6.35 12.78
#